data_AF-A0A955WXN9-F1
#
_entry.id   AF-A0A955WXN9-F1
#
_cell.length_a   1.000
_cell.length_b   1.000
_cell.length_c   1.000
_cell.angle_alpha   90.00
_cell.angle_beta   90.00
_cell.angle_gamma   90.00
#
_symmetry.space_group_name_H-M   'P 1'
#
loop_
_entity.id
_entity.type
_entity.pdbx_description
1 polymer ?
#
loop_
_entity_poly.entity_id
_entity_poly.type
_entity_poly.pdbx_seq_one_letter_code
_entity_poly.pdbx_strand_id
1 'polypeptide(L)'
;MRTRLLATLCITLLGAAGPAWGKADTQICHKPGTPAQQILAVNHSAVPGHLGHGDHLVGPEICDGVDNDCDGVVDDLPPDPTACGVGACQAAGELRCEGGAWIADCQPGEPTPEICDGLDNDCDGEVD
;
A
#
# COMPACT_ATOMS: atom_id res chain seq x y z
N MET A 1 -58.22 44.70 8.78
CA MET A 1 -59.05 43.93 7.82
C MET A 1 -58.29 43.81 6.51
N ARG A 2 -58.39 42.64 5.84
CA ARG A 2 -57.68 42.18 4.63
C ARG A 2 -56.34 41.47 4.94
N THR A 3 -56.28 40.18 5.28
CA THR A 3 -56.74 38.91 4.62
C THR A 3 -55.65 38.34 3.71
N ARG A 4 -55.16 37.11 3.99
CA ARG A 4 -54.62 36.20 2.94
C ARG A 4 -53.31 35.44 3.22
N LEU A 5 -53.42 34.20 3.72
CA LEU A 5 -52.38 33.15 3.81
C LEU A 5 -51.72 32.75 2.47
N LEU A 6 -50.64 31.96 2.58
CA LEU A 6 -50.02 30.94 1.68
C LEU A 6 -48.61 31.36 1.23
N ALA A 7 -47.59 30.52 1.13
CA ALA A 7 -47.32 29.13 1.51
C ALA A 7 -45.81 28.92 1.27
N THR A 8 -45.22 27.98 2.00
CA THR A 8 -44.10 27.12 1.59
C THR A 8 -43.11 27.66 0.55
N LEU A 9 -41.90 28.01 0.98
CA LEU A 9 -40.72 27.74 0.16
C LEU A 9 -39.58 27.19 1.05
N CYS A 10 -39.75 25.93 1.41
CA CYS A 10 -38.61 25.03 1.46
C CYS A 10 -38.12 24.92 0.02
N ILE A 11 -36.96 25.52 -0.30
CA ILE A 11 -36.03 25.01 -1.31
C ILE A 11 -34.64 25.44 -0.85
N THR A 12 -33.88 24.42 -0.50
CA THR A 12 -32.45 24.38 -0.23
C THR A 12 -31.65 25.35 -1.11
N LEU A 13 -30.96 26.28 -0.46
CA LEU A 13 -29.93 27.09 -1.09
C LEU A 13 -28.79 26.18 -1.57
N LEU A 14 -28.73 26.04 -2.89
CA LEU A 14 -27.52 25.91 -3.71
C LEU A 14 -26.45 24.90 -3.23
N GLY A 15 -26.75 23.63 -3.47
CA GLY A 15 -25.74 22.65 -3.89
C GLY A 15 -26.05 22.24 -5.33
N ALA A 16 -25.90 23.17 -6.29
CA ALA A 16 -25.98 22.83 -7.70
C ALA A 16 -24.79 21.91 -8.05
N ALA A 17 -25.01 20.60 -7.96
CA ALA A 17 -24.20 19.64 -8.69
C ALA A 17 -24.39 19.96 -10.17
N GLY A 18 -23.44 20.71 -10.74
CA GLY A 18 -23.31 20.82 -12.18
C GLY A 18 -23.15 19.42 -12.80
N PRO A 19 -23.37 19.26 -14.11
CA PRO A 19 -23.15 17.99 -14.77
C PRO A 19 -21.71 17.55 -14.52
N ALA A 20 -21.52 16.37 -13.94
CA ALA A 20 -20.20 15.80 -13.64
C ALA A 20 -19.48 15.46 -14.95
N TRP A 21 -18.86 16.46 -15.57
CA TRP A 21 -17.96 16.26 -16.70
C TRP A 21 -16.64 15.73 -16.15
N GLY A 22 -16.48 14.41 -16.24
CA GLY A 22 -15.23 13.64 -16.16
C GLY A 22 -14.22 14.11 -15.13
N LYS A 23 -14.47 13.90 -13.83
CA LYS A 23 -13.36 13.83 -12.88
C LYS A 23 -12.56 12.57 -13.23
N ALA A 24 -11.24 12.70 -13.39
CA ALA A 24 -10.37 11.53 -13.46
C ALA A 24 -10.63 10.68 -12.21
N ASP A 25 -10.96 9.41 -12.42
CA ASP A 25 -11.42 8.48 -11.40
C ASP A 25 -10.51 7.25 -11.29
N THR A 26 -9.56 7.10 -12.21
CA THR A 26 -8.60 5.99 -12.20
C THR A 26 -7.18 6.52 -12.18
N GLN A 27 -6.37 6.01 -11.25
CA GLN A 27 -4.93 6.27 -11.19
C GLN A 27 -4.19 5.15 -11.90
N ILE A 28 -3.14 5.51 -12.64
CA ILE A 28 -2.25 4.58 -13.34
C ILE A 28 -0.78 4.97 -13.11
N CYS A 29 0.13 4.00 -13.17
CA CYS A 29 1.56 4.25 -13.30
C CYS A 29 1.85 4.55 -14.78
N HIS A 30 2.33 5.77 -15.05
CA HIS A 30 2.79 6.14 -16.38
C HIS A 30 4.30 5.94 -16.48
N LYS A 31 4.76 5.18 -17.49
CA LYS A 31 6.18 4.80 -17.66
C LYS A 31 6.77 4.10 -16.42
N PRO A 32 6.18 2.97 -15.98
CA PRO A 32 6.62 2.24 -14.80
C PRO A 32 8.09 1.80 -14.88
N GLY A 33 8.80 1.78 -13.75
CA GLY A 33 10.21 1.40 -13.62
C GLY A 33 11.21 2.37 -14.25
N THR A 34 10.83 3.63 -14.50
CA THR A 34 11.72 4.64 -15.12
C THR A 34 11.82 5.92 -14.28
N PRO A 35 12.90 6.70 -14.41
CA PRO A 35 12.98 8.01 -13.75
C PRO A 35 11.92 9.03 -14.19
N ALA A 36 11.18 8.72 -15.27
CA ALA A 36 10.09 9.56 -15.78
C ALA A 36 8.72 9.10 -15.26
N GLN A 37 8.69 8.19 -14.29
CA GLN A 37 7.46 7.61 -13.77
C GLN A 37 6.63 8.63 -13.00
N GLN A 38 5.32 8.59 -13.22
CA GLN A 38 4.36 9.47 -12.57
C GLN A 38 3.02 8.76 -12.36
N ILE A 39 2.35 9.02 -11.24
CA ILE A 39 0.92 8.69 -11.10
C ILE A 39 0.11 9.63 -11.97
N LEU A 40 -0.59 9.09 -12.96
CA LEU A 40 -1.50 9.85 -13.82
C LEU A 40 -2.95 9.54 -13.46
N ALA A 41 -3.73 10.59 -13.19
CA ALA A 41 -5.17 10.46 -13.05
C ALA A 41 -5.84 10.58 -14.43
N VAL A 42 -6.44 9.48 -14.89
CA VAL A 42 -7.16 9.41 -16.17
C VAL A 42 -8.65 9.18 -15.96
N ASN A 43 -9.46 9.54 -16.96
CA ASN A 43 -10.86 9.13 -16.97
C ASN A 43 -10.95 7.63 -17.28
N HIS A 44 -11.90 6.92 -16.67
CA HIS A 44 -12.14 5.51 -16.90
C HIS A 44 -12.19 5.10 -18.38
N SER A 45 -12.76 5.95 -19.24
CA SER A 45 -12.82 5.70 -20.69
C SER A 45 -11.46 5.68 -21.39
N ALA A 46 -10.45 6.34 -20.83
CA ALA A 46 -9.08 6.38 -21.36
C ALA A 46 -8.19 5.25 -20.83
N VAL A 47 -8.59 4.58 -19.74
CA VAL A 47 -7.81 3.51 -19.10
C VAL A 47 -7.41 2.41 -20.11
N PRO A 48 -8.31 1.85 -20.95
CA PRO A 48 -7.91 0.79 -21.88
C PRO A 48 -6.85 1.23 -22.89
N GLY A 49 -6.88 2.50 -23.31
CA GLY A 49 -5.85 3.06 -24.19
C GLY A 49 -4.50 3.13 -23.47
N HIS A 50 -4.51 3.59 -22.22
CA HIS A 50 -3.31 3.68 -21.40
C HIS A 50 -2.66 2.32 -21.12
N LEU A 51 -3.47 1.34 -20.73
CA LEU A 51 -2.99 -0.02 -20.52
C LEU A 51 -2.43 -0.65 -21.82
N GLY A 52 -2.95 -0.24 -22.98
CA GLY A 52 -2.49 -0.71 -24.28
C GLY A 52 -1.09 -0.25 -24.69
N HIS A 53 -0.55 0.80 -24.06
CA HIS A 53 0.81 1.32 -24.34
C HIS A 53 1.80 1.09 -23.19
N GLY A 54 1.46 0.24 -22.22
CA GLY A 54 2.37 -0.21 -21.17
C GLY A 54 2.25 0.51 -19.83
N ASP A 55 1.21 1.33 -19.62
CA ASP A 55 0.85 1.79 -18.28
C ASP A 55 0.10 0.65 -17.53
N HIS A 56 0.05 0.66 -16.21
CA HIS A 56 -0.81 -0.23 -15.42
C HIS A 56 -1.53 0.51 -14.29
N LEU A 57 -2.52 -0.15 -13.67
CA LEU A 57 -3.24 0.42 -12.53
C LEU A 57 -2.33 0.46 -11.29
N VAL A 58 -2.48 1.49 -10.47
CA VAL A 58 -1.81 1.55 -9.16
C VAL A 58 -2.34 0.42 -8.27
N GLY A 59 -1.45 -0.29 -7.60
CA GLY A 59 -1.75 -1.39 -6.71
C GLY A 59 -0.75 -1.49 -5.56
N PRO A 60 -0.94 -2.45 -4.64
CA PRO A 60 0.10 -2.80 -3.68
C PRO A 60 1.31 -3.41 -4.40
N GLU A 61 2.50 -3.15 -3.86
CA GLU A 61 3.73 -3.70 -4.40
C GLU A 61 3.77 -5.24 -4.30
N ILE A 62 4.09 -5.87 -5.42
CA ILE A 62 4.36 -7.31 -5.50
C ILE A 62 5.71 -7.52 -6.19
N CYS A 63 6.40 -8.60 -5.83
CA CYS A 63 7.69 -8.95 -6.42
C CYS A 63 7.45 -9.56 -7.81
N ASP A 64 7.23 -8.72 -8.81
CA ASP A 64 6.95 -9.11 -10.20
C ASP A 64 7.82 -8.39 -11.25
N GLY A 65 8.73 -7.51 -10.81
CA GLY A 65 9.60 -6.72 -11.69
C GLY A 65 8.91 -5.46 -12.24
N VAL A 66 7.74 -5.10 -11.73
CA VAL A 66 6.99 -3.90 -12.08
C VAL A 66 6.72 -3.10 -10.82
N ASP A 67 7.04 -1.81 -10.86
CA ASP A 67 6.68 -0.85 -9.81
C ASP A 67 5.15 -0.66 -9.79
N ASN A 68 4.47 -1.37 -8.89
CA ASN A 68 3.02 -1.46 -8.86
C ASN A 68 2.36 -0.27 -8.14
N ASP A 69 3.05 0.33 -7.17
CA ASP A 69 2.54 1.45 -6.37
C ASP A 69 2.92 2.84 -6.92
N CYS A 70 3.69 2.85 -8.00
CA CYS A 70 4.16 3.99 -8.76
C CYS A 70 5.14 4.92 -8.03
N ASP A 71 5.91 4.45 -7.06
CA ASP A 71 6.79 5.33 -6.28
C ASP A 71 8.13 5.68 -6.97
N GLY A 72 8.50 4.95 -8.02
CA GLY A 72 9.68 5.13 -8.85
C GLY A 72 10.78 4.10 -8.59
N VAL A 73 10.56 3.16 -7.66
CA VAL A 73 11.42 2.05 -7.34
C VAL A 73 10.69 0.75 -7.70
N VAL A 74 11.40 -0.18 -8.33
CA VAL A 74 10.83 -1.47 -8.72
C VAL A 74 11.04 -2.47 -7.59
N ASP A 75 9.99 -3.20 -7.23
CA ASP A 75 10.00 -4.24 -6.21
C ASP A 75 10.55 -3.72 -4.86
N ASP A 76 10.14 -2.51 -4.43
CA ASP A 76 10.33 -2.05 -3.06
C ASP A 76 9.03 -2.22 -2.27
N LEU A 77 8.92 -3.36 -1.61
CA LEU A 77 7.87 -3.48 -0.62
C LEU A 77 8.05 -2.35 0.42
N PRO A 78 6.98 -1.69 0.89
CA PRO A 78 7.08 -0.92 2.12
C PRO A 78 7.72 -1.80 3.21
N PRO A 79 8.67 -1.29 4.01
CA PRO A 79 9.47 -2.11 4.90
C PRO A 79 8.58 -2.67 6.01
N ASP A 80 7.95 -3.80 5.76
CA ASP A 80 7.39 -4.66 6.79
C ASP A 80 8.59 -5.39 7.42
N PRO A 81 8.98 -5.04 8.65
CA PRO A 81 10.06 -5.73 9.32
C PRO A 81 9.64 -7.19 9.49
N THR A 82 10.52 -8.11 9.09
CA THR A 82 10.36 -9.51 9.44
C THR A 82 10.94 -9.74 10.82
N ALA A 83 10.46 -10.76 11.52
CA ALA A 83 11.02 -11.17 12.79
C ALA A 83 11.17 -12.69 12.80
N CYS A 84 12.24 -13.15 13.43
CA CYS A 84 12.57 -14.55 13.55
C CYS A 84 13.27 -14.82 14.88
N GLY A 85 13.39 -16.09 15.24
CA GLY A 85 13.92 -16.50 16.55
C GLY A 85 12.88 -16.46 17.66
N VAL A 86 13.25 -17.03 18.80
CA VAL A 86 12.44 -17.15 20.02
C VAL A 86 13.30 -16.67 21.18
N GLY A 87 12.66 -16.21 22.27
CA GLY A 87 13.39 -15.82 23.47
C GLY A 87 14.44 -14.74 23.22
N ALA A 88 15.62 -14.93 23.78
CA ALA A 88 16.78 -14.06 23.61
C ALA A 88 17.33 -14.06 22.17
N CYS A 89 16.98 -15.06 21.35
CA CYS A 89 17.40 -15.15 19.94
C CYS A 89 16.48 -14.39 18.98
N GLN A 90 15.47 -13.66 19.47
CA GLN A 90 14.64 -12.82 18.60
C GLN A 90 15.50 -11.82 17.84
N ALA A 91 15.32 -11.80 16.52
CA ALA A 91 15.98 -10.89 15.61
C ALA A 91 14.95 -10.24 14.67
N ALA A 92 15.27 -9.02 14.27
CA ALA A 92 14.56 -8.33 13.20
C ALA A 92 15.26 -8.61 11.86
N GLY A 93 14.48 -8.61 10.79
CA GLY A 93 14.94 -8.75 9.42
C GLY A 93 14.12 -7.89 8.46
N GLU A 94 14.40 -8.05 7.17
CA GLU A 94 13.74 -7.29 6.10
C GLU A 94 13.16 -8.27 5.06
N LEU A 95 12.24 -7.82 4.21
CA LEU A 95 11.81 -8.59 3.04
C LEU A 95 12.68 -8.21 1.85
N ARG A 96 13.08 -9.20 1.06
CA ARG A 96 13.77 -9.01 -0.22
C ARG A 96 12.99 -9.66 -1.35
N CYS A 97 12.94 -9.03 -2.52
CA CYS A 97 12.40 -9.64 -3.73
C CYS A 97 13.45 -10.58 -4.34
N GLU A 98 13.18 -11.88 -4.33
CA GLU A 98 14.06 -12.90 -4.91
C GLU A 98 13.24 -13.95 -5.67
N GLY A 99 13.51 -14.10 -6.97
CA GLY A 99 12.86 -15.13 -7.80
C GLY A 99 11.35 -14.93 -8.01
N GLY A 100 10.85 -13.69 -7.92
CA GLY A 100 9.42 -13.38 -8.05
C GLY A 100 8.60 -13.64 -6.78
N ALA A 101 9.27 -13.74 -5.63
CA ALA A 101 8.64 -13.85 -4.33
C ALA A 101 9.35 -12.96 -3.29
N TRP A 102 8.57 -12.45 -2.34
CA TRP A 102 9.11 -11.80 -1.14
C TRP A 102 9.69 -12.85 -0.20
N ILE A 103 10.98 -12.77 0.08
CA ILE A 103 11.71 -13.65 0.98
C ILE A 103 12.07 -12.87 2.24
N ALA A 104 11.76 -13.44 3.41
CA ALA A 104 12.19 -12.89 4.69
C ALA A 104 13.70 -13.12 4.88
N ASP A 105 14.46 -12.04 4.90
CA ASP A 105 15.86 -12.03 5.27
C ASP A 105 15.98 -11.74 6.76
N CYS A 106 15.85 -12.79 7.56
CA CYS A 106 15.99 -12.72 9.01
C CYS A 106 16.80 -13.92 9.48
N GLN A 107 17.83 -13.63 10.29
CA GLN A 107 18.67 -14.63 10.93
C GLN A 107 18.47 -14.54 12.45
N PRO A 108 17.99 -15.62 13.12
CA PRO A 108 17.88 -15.64 14.57
C PRO A 108 19.23 -15.40 15.26
N GLY A 109 19.17 -14.87 16.48
CA GLY A 109 20.34 -14.80 17.36
C GLY A 109 20.92 -16.20 17.66
N GLU A 110 22.20 -16.23 18.00
CA GLU A 110 22.87 -17.47 18.41
C GLU A 110 22.44 -17.85 19.84
N PRO A 111 22.00 -19.10 20.07
CA PRO A 111 21.59 -19.54 21.40
C PRO A 111 22.78 -19.65 22.34
N THR A 112 22.53 -19.41 23.62
CA THR A 112 23.51 -19.55 24.70
C THR A 112 22.95 -20.45 25.80
N PRO A 113 23.79 -21.16 26.58
CA PRO A 113 23.27 -22.03 27.64
C PRO A 113 22.44 -21.26 28.66
N GLU A 114 21.39 -21.89 29.17
CA GLU A 114 20.51 -21.28 30.16
C GLU A 114 21.22 -20.79 31.42
N ILE A 115 20.78 -19.62 31.87
CA ILE A 115 21.14 -19.04 33.15
C ILE A 115 19.84 -18.66 33.87
N CYS A 116 19.82 -18.75 35.20
CA CYS A 116 18.60 -18.46 35.97
C CYS A 116 18.31 -16.95 36.03
N ASP A 117 17.96 -16.35 34.90
CA ASP A 117 17.68 -14.94 34.74
C ASP A 117 16.26 -14.62 34.27
N GLY A 118 15.43 -15.65 34.08
CA GLY A 118 14.05 -15.55 33.62
C GLY A 118 13.94 -15.24 32.13
N LEU A 119 14.94 -15.61 31.32
CA LEU A 119 14.97 -15.46 29.87
C LEU A 119 15.24 -16.82 29.22
N ASP A 120 14.64 -17.03 28.05
CA ASP A 120 14.94 -18.17 27.17
C ASP A 120 16.24 -17.88 26.40
N ASN A 121 17.38 -18.24 26.97
CA ASN A 121 18.72 -17.97 26.45
C ASN A 121 19.16 -18.98 25.39
N ASP A 122 18.69 -20.23 25.48
CA ASP A 122 19.01 -21.31 24.55
C ASP A 122 18.00 -21.43 23.38
N CYS A 123 16.94 -20.63 23.45
CA CYS A 123 15.99 -20.36 22.38
C CYS A 123 15.19 -21.59 21.98
N ASP A 124 14.92 -22.47 22.94
CA ASP A 124 14.09 -23.66 22.79
C ASP A 124 12.59 -23.39 23.02
N GLY A 125 12.25 -22.20 23.52
CA GLY A 125 10.89 -21.74 23.75
C GLY A 125 10.39 -21.92 25.19
N GLU A 126 11.22 -22.44 26.10
CA GLU A 126 10.96 -22.47 27.53
C GLU A 126 11.78 -21.39 28.26
N VAL A 127 11.19 -20.81 29.31
CA VAL A 127 11.88 -19.84 30.19
C VAL A 127 12.18 -20.55 31.51
N ASP A 128 13.36 -20.29 32.10
CA ASP A 128 13.81 -20.84 33.38
C ASP A 128 12.93 -20.54 34.60
#